data_AF-A0A8J4J9B0-F1
#
_entry.id   AF-A0A8J4J9B0-F1
#
_cell.length_a   1.000
_cell.length_b   1.000
_cell.length_c   1.000
_cell.angle_alpha   90.00
_cell.angle_beta   90.00
_cell.angle_gamma   90.00
#
_symmetry.space_group_name_H-M   'P 1'
#
loop_
_entity.id
_entity.type
_entity.pdbx_description
1 polymer ?
#
loop_
_entity_poly.entity_id
_entity_poly.type
_entity_poly.pdbx_seq_one_letter_code
_entity_poly.pdbx_strand_id
1 'polypeptide(L)'
;MSARALPLLFLNLGGEMLYILDQRLRAQSIPGEKARKDEWTDVDRKRVMNDIITTMFNKKFMEELFKPQELYSKKALRTVYDRLAHASIMRLNQASMDKLYDLMTMAFKYQVLLCPRPKDILLVTFNHLDAIKDFIHDSPGILNQVDETFRQLIETYSCLSAGEFQLIRQTLLIFFQDMHIRVSIFLKDKVQNSNGRFVLPISGPVPWGTEVPGLIRTFNRNGDEVKRTEFITDGNYVTPQREGSFDLYGDRVLKLGTNMYSVSRPVETHMSASSKNLASHAKDNIAPNPLAKEELNFLARLLGGLEIKKPGGSETGFRLNLFTTDEEEEYA
;
A
#
# COMPACT_ATOMS: atom_id res chain seq x y z
N MET A 1 5.33 -9.04 18.72
CA MET A 1 4.88 -8.84 17.33
C MET A 1 3.38 -9.09 17.27
N SER A 2 2.63 -8.39 16.42
CA SER A 2 1.18 -8.57 16.29
C SER A 2 0.85 -9.70 15.32
N ALA A 3 -0.07 -10.59 15.73
CA ALA A 3 -0.60 -11.66 14.88
C ALA A 3 -1.73 -11.18 13.93
N ARG A 4 -2.08 -9.89 13.96
CA ARG A 4 -3.14 -9.29 13.13
C ARG A 4 -2.59 -8.29 12.10
N ALA A 5 -1.29 -8.24 11.88
CA ALA A 5 -0.69 -7.29 10.94
C ALA A 5 -0.77 -7.75 9.47
N LEU A 6 -0.87 -9.06 9.24
CA LEU A 6 -0.78 -9.64 7.89
C LEU A 6 -1.91 -9.22 6.94
N PRO A 7 -3.20 -9.19 7.32
CA PRO A 7 -4.26 -8.72 6.42
C PRO A 7 -4.02 -7.30 5.95
N LEU A 8 -3.60 -6.40 6.86
CA LEU A 8 -3.29 -5.02 6.49
C LEU A 8 -2.09 -4.97 5.55
N LEU A 9 -1.00 -5.69 5.84
CA LEU A 9 0.16 -5.74 4.94
C LEU A 9 -0.23 -6.19 3.53
N PHE A 10 -1.00 -7.27 3.44
CA PHE A 10 -1.40 -7.85 2.15
C PHE A 10 -2.36 -6.96 1.36
N LEU A 11 -3.37 -6.40 2.03
CA LEU A 11 -4.37 -5.58 1.35
C LEU A 11 -3.78 -4.26 0.85
N ASN A 12 -2.96 -3.58 1.65
CA ASN A 12 -2.35 -2.31 1.24
C ASN A 12 -1.31 -2.51 0.13
N LEU A 13 -0.44 -3.52 0.21
CA LEU A 13 0.49 -3.83 -0.88
C LEU A 13 -0.26 -4.23 -2.16
N GLY A 14 -1.36 -4.98 -2.04
CA GLY A 14 -2.20 -5.30 -3.19
C GLY A 14 -2.89 -4.07 -3.79
N GLY A 15 -3.34 -3.12 -2.96
CA GLY A 15 -3.82 -1.82 -3.42
C GLY A 15 -2.77 -1.04 -4.20
N GLU A 16 -1.54 -0.94 -3.68
CA GLU A 16 -0.42 -0.32 -4.40
C GLU A 16 -0.11 -1.03 -5.72
N MET A 17 -0.14 -2.38 -5.73
CA MET A 17 0.06 -3.15 -6.96
C MET A 17 -0.98 -2.78 -8.01
N LEU A 18 -2.25 -2.71 -7.62
CA LEU A 18 -3.35 -2.38 -8.52
C LEU A 18 -3.27 -0.95 -9.03
N TYR A 19 -2.85 0.02 -8.20
CA TYR A 19 -2.58 1.39 -8.65
C TYR A 19 -1.49 1.46 -9.73
N ILE A 20 -0.37 0.79 -9.50
CA ILE A 20 0.77 0.80 -10.43
C ILE A 20 0.38 0.08 -11.73
N LEU A 21 -0.24 -1.09 -11.64
CA LEU A 21 -0.68 -1.85 -12.81
C LEU A 21 -1.72 -1.07 -13.61
N ASP A 22 -2.74 -0.51 -12.96
CA ASP A 22 -3.77 0.28 -13.64
C ASP A 22 -3.16 1.44 -14.43
N GLN A 23 -2.27 2.22 -13.79
CA GLN A 23 -1.62 3.35 -14.44
C GLN A 23 -0.79 2.92 -15.66
N ARG A 24 0.03 1.86 -15.52
CA ARG A 24 0.92 1.40 -16.61
C ARG A 24 0.14 0.74 -17.75
N LEU A 25 -0.89 -0.04 -17.43
CA LEU A 25 -1.76 -0.65 -18.45
C LEU A 25 -2.56 0.43 -19.20
N ARG A 26 -3.08 1.45 -18.51
CA ARG A 26 -3.75 2.60 -19.16
C ARG A 26 -2.82 3.33 -20.13
N ALA A 27 -1.58 3.58 -19.74
CA ALA A 27 -0.60 4.27 -20.59
C ALA A 27 -0.30 3.51 -21.90
N GLN A 28 -0.49 2.19 -21.89
CA GLN A 28 -0.27 1.31 -23.04
C GLN A 28 -1.58 0.93 -23.77
N SER A 29 -2.74 1.32 -23.24
CA SER A 29 -4.07 0.97 -23.80
C SER A 29 -4.48 1.90 -24.92
N ILE A 30 -4.99 1.31 -26.00
CA ILE A 30 -5.58 2.03 -27.13
C ILE A 30 -7.12 2.02 -26.99
N PRO A 31 -7.83 3.13 -27.30
CA PRO A 31 -9.29 3.13 -27.30
C PRO A 31 -9.87 2.06 -28.24
N GLY A 32 -10.80 1.24 -27.74
CA GLY A 32 -11.30 0.04 -28.42
C GLY A 32 -11.95 0.28 -29.80
N GLU A 33 -12.46 1.49 -30.08
CA GLU A 33 -13.05 1.83 -31.39
C GLU A 33 -12.01 1.92 -32.52
N LYS A 34 -10.71 1.99 -32.19
CA LYS A 34 -9.60 2.15 -33.16
C LYS A 34 -8.60 1.00 -33.17
N ALA A 35 -8.74 0.04 -32.25
CA ALA A 35 -7.76 -1.01 -32.03
C ALA A 35 -7.94 -2.17 -33.03
N ARG A 36 -6.84 -2.68 -33.57
CA ARG A 36 -6.85 -3.96 -34.31
C ARG A 36 -7.05 -5.13 -33.33
N LYS A 37 -7.46 -6.29 -33.86
CA LYS A 37 -7.77 -7.50 -33.07
C LYS A 37 -6.62 -8.02 -32.19
N ASP A 38 -5.38 -7.58 -32.44
CA ASP A 38 -4.16 -8.00 -31.73
C ASP A 38 -3.54 -6.87 -30.86
N GLU A 39 -4.23 -5.74 -30.71
CA GLU A 39 -3.75 -4.58 -29.95
C GLU A 39 -4.39 -4.52 -28.56
N TRP A 40 -3.61 -4.09 -27.57
CA TRP A 40 -4.03 -4.01 -26.16
C TRP A 40 -5.11 -2.94 -25.95
N THR A 41 -6.28 -3.35 -25.44
CA THR A 41 -7.46 -2.47 -25.29
C THR A 41 -7.82 -2.18 -23.83
N ASP A 42 -8.70 -1.20 -23.61
CA ASP A 42 -9.27 -0.95 -22.28
C ASP A 42 -10.07 -2.15 -21.74
N VAL A 43 -10.62 -2.98 -22.62
CA VAL A 43 -11.31 -4.22 -22.22
C VAL A 43 -10.32 -5.23 -21.66
N ASP A 44 -9.13 -5.35 -22.25
CA ASP A 44 -8.07 -6.23 -21.76
C ASP A 44 -7.52 -5.73 -20.41
N ARG A 45 -7.36 -4.41 -20.27
CA ARG A 45 -7.04 -3.79 -18.98
C ARG A 45 -8.07 -4.16 -17.92
N LYS A 46 -9.37 -3.96 -18.19
CA LYS A 46 -10.44 -4.32 -17.25
C LYS A 46 -10.42 -5.82 -16.92
N ARG A 47 -10.21 -6.69 -17.92
CA ARG A 47 -10.09 -8.14 -17.72
C ARG A 47 -8.94 -8.49 -16.78
N VAL A 48 -7.76 -7.90 -16.99
CA VAL A 48 -6.59 -8.12 -16.10
C VAL A 48 -6.87 -7.65 -14.68
N MET A 49 -7.40 -6.44 -14.51
CA MET A 49 -7.73 -5.92 -13.18
C MET A 49 -8.75 -6.82 -12.46
N ASN A 50 -9.82 -7.21 -13.16
CA ASN A 50 -10.86 -8.08 -12.61
C ASN A 50 -10.32 -9.45 -12.19
N ASP A 51 -9.49 -10.09 -13.01
CA ASP A 51 -8.91 -11.40 -12.71
C ASP A 51 -7.97 -11.34 -11.49
N ILE A 52 -7.12 -10.31 -11.40
CA ILE A 52 -6.23 -10.10 -10.26
C ILE A 52 -7.03 -9.85 -8.98
N ILE A 53 -8.04 -8.98 -9.03
CA ILE A 53 -8.89 -8.66 -7.87
C ILE A 53 -9.70 -9.88 -7.44
N THR A 54 -10.29 -10.62 -8.39
CA THR A 54 -11.03 -11.87 -8.09
C THR A 54 -10.13 -12.89 -7.39
N THR A 55 -8.88 -13.03 -7.84
CA THR A 55 -7.92 -13.96 -7.23
C THR A 55 -7.47 -13.48 -5.85
N MET A 56 -7.18 -12.18 -5.73
CA MET A 56 -6.75 -11.54 -4.50
C MET A 56 -7.82 -11.69 -3.41
N PHE A 57 -9.08 -11.37 -3.71
CA PHE A 57 -10.23 -11.39 -2.79
C PHE A 57 -10.97 -12.73 -2.77
N ASN A 58 -10.31 -13.83 -3.14
CA ASN A 58 -10.92 -15.15 -3.03
C ASN A 58 -11.33 -15.45 -1.58
N LYS A 59 -12.58 -15.86 -1.38
CA LYS A 59 -13.15 -16.10 -0.05
C LYS A 59 -12.30 -17.02 0.83
N LYS A 60 -11.87 -18.18 0.34
CA LYS A 60 -11.08 -19.15 1.13
C LYS A 60 -9.71 -18.58 1.49
N PHE A 61 -9.12 -17.83 0.57
CA PHE A 61 -7.84 -17.19 0.81
C PHE A 61 -7.96 -16.09 1.88
N MET A 62 -9.00 -15.25 1.81
CA MET A 62 -9.27 -14.21 2.82
C MET A 62 -9.58 -14.82 4.20
N GLU A 63 -10.36 -15.89 4.26
CA GLU A 63 -10.63 -16.62 5.51
C GLU A 63 -9.33 -17.10 6.18
N GLU A 64 -8.37 -17.62 5.42
CA GLU A 64 -7.07 -18.03 5.95
C GLU A 64 -6.17 -16.84 6.29
N LEU A 65 -6.15 -15.79 5.47
CA LEU A 65 -5.34 -14.58 5.68
C LEU A 65 -5.70 -13.88 7.00
N PHE A 66 -6.98 -13.85 7.35
CA PHE A 66 -7.48 -13.19 8.56
C PHE A 66 -7.31 -14.01 9.84
N LYS A 67 -6.88 -15.27 9.76
CA LYS A 67 -6.49 -16.01 10.96
C LYS A 67 -5.32 -15.31 11.66
N PRO A 68 -5.31 -15.22 13.00
CA PRO A 68 -4.17 -14.70 13.73
C PRO A 68 -2.90 -15.47 13.40
N GLN A 69 -1.94 -14.82 12.76
CA GLN A 69 -0.70 -15.44 12.30
C GLN A 69 0.44 -14.40 12.17
N GLU A 70 1.68 -14.88 12.11
CA GLU A 70 2.82 -14.01 11.88
C GLU A 70 2.86 -13.47 10.44
N LEU A 71 3.65 -12.41 10.21
CA LEU A 71 3.90 -11.93 8.86
C LEU A 71 4.68 -12.98 8.06
N TYR A 72 4.36 -13.08 6.77
CA TYR A 72 5.19 -13.84 5.85
C TYR A 72 6.58 -13.22 5.72
N SER A 73 7.58 -14.06 5.46
CA SER A 73 8.89 -13.57 5.06
C SER A 73 8.79 -12.73 3.77
N LYS A 74 9.71 -11.76 3.59
CA LYS A 74 9.76 -10.92 2.37
C LYS A 74 9.76 -11.75 1.08
N LYS A 75 10.57 -12.81 1.02
CA LYS A 75 10.65 -13.73 -0.13
C LYS A 75 9.32 -14.43 -0.42
N ALA A 76 8.63 -14.82 0.64
CA ALA A 76 7.37 -15.53 0.54
C ALA A 76 6.24 -14.62 0.07
N LEU A 77 6.13 -13.45 0.68
CA LEU A 77 5.17 -12.43 0.27
C LEU A 77 5.40 -12.01 -1.18
N ARG A 78 6.67 -11.86 -1.61
CA ARG A 78 7.04 -11.64 -3.01
C ARG A 78 6.50 -12.73 -3.94
N THR A 79 6.62 -14.00 -3.55
CA THR A 79 6.09 -15.12 -4.35
C THR A 79 4.58 -15.07 -4.48
N VAL A 80 3.87 -14.64 -3.44
CA VAL A 80 2.41 -14.46 -3.48
C VAL A 80 2.04 -13.39 -4.51
N TYR A 81 2.71 -12.23 -4.49
CA TYR A 81 2.43 -11.16 -5.46
C TYR A 81 2.84 -11.50 -6.89
N ASP A 82 3.91 -12.29 -7.07
CA ASP A 82 4.27 -12.80 -8.40
C ASP A 82 3.13 -13.63 -8.99
N ARG A 83 2.55 -14.54 -8.20
CA ARG A 83 1.40 -15.34 -8.62
C ARG A 83 0.16 -14.48 -8.89
N LEU A 84 -0.10 -13.46 -8.07
CA LEU A 84 -1.24 -12.56 -8.26
C LEU A 84 -1.11 -11.74 -9.54
N ALA A 85 0.05 -11.13 -9.80
CA ALA A 85 0.29 -10.36 -11.02
C ALA A 85 0.15 -11.22 -12.29
N HIS A 86 0.43 -12.51 -12.19
CA HIS A 86 0.30 -13.50 -13.26
C HIS A 86 -1.01 -14.29 -13.26
N ALA A 87 -1.98 -13.93 -12.40
CA ALA A 87 -3.26 -14.62 -12.31
C ALA A 87 -4.13 -14.44 -13.57
N SER A 88 -3.90 -13.39 -14.35
CA SER A 88 -4.62 -13.09 -15.59
C SER A 88 -3.81 -13.47 -16.85
N ILE A 89 -4.13 -12.90 -18.01
CA ILE A 89 -3.46 -13.09 -19.30
C ILE A 89 -2.09 -12.39 -19.38
N MET A 90 -1.88 -11.34 -18.58
CA MET A 90 -0.64 -10.56 -18.54
C MET A 90 0.54 -11.40 -18.04
N ARG A 91 1.70 -11.26 -18.71
CA ARG A 91 2.96 -11.88 -18.30
C ARG A 91 4.04 -10.81 -18.15
N LEU A 92 4.50 -10.61 -16.92
CA LEU A 92 5.55 -9.66 -16.60
C LEU A 92 6.90 -10.37 -16.63
N ASN A 93 7.92 -9.68 -17.11
CA ASN A 93 9.29 -10.17 -17.00
C ASN A 93 9.82 -9.99 -15.57
N GLN A 94 10.93 -10.66 -15.23
CA GLN A 94 11.49 -10.62 -13.87
C GLN A 94 11.85 -9.19 -13.42
N ALA A 95 12.46 -8.39 -14.29
CA ALA A 95 12.85 -7.02 -13.96
C ALA A 95 11.63 -6.13 -13.64
N SER A 96 10.53 -6.31 -14.38
CA SER A 96 9.27 -5.60 -14.14
C SER A 96 8.62 -6.04 -12.84
N MET A 97 8.66 -7.35 -12.53
CA MET A 97 8.19 -7.87 -11.24
C MET A 97 9.06 -7.41 -10.06
N ASP A 98 10.37 -7.27 -10.24
CA ASP A 98 11.29 -6.71 -9.24
C ASP A 98 10.93 -5.27 -8.94
N LYS A 99 10.85 -4.42 -9.97
CA LYS A 99 10.50 -3.00 -9.84
C LYS A 99 9.09 -2.79 -9.27
N LEU A 100 8.10 -3.58 -9.70
CA LEU A 100 6.73 -3.50 -9.20
C LEU A 100 6.69 -3.72 -7.68
N TYR A 101 7.33 -4.79 -7.20
CA TYR A 101 7.37 -5.10 -5.77
C TYR A 101 8.12 -4.03 -4.95
N ASP A 102 9.21 -3.50 -5.49
CA ASP A 102 9.98 -2.43 -4.86
C ASP A 102 9.13 -1.14 -4.72
N LEU A 103 8.39 -0.77 -5.77
CA LEU A 103 7.48 0.38 -5.72
C LEU A 103 6.36 0.18 -4.69
N MET A 104 5.68 -0.97 -4.72
CA MET A 104 4.62 -1.30 -3.77
C MET A 104 5.10 -1.21 -2.32
N THR A 105 6.24 -1.84 -2.03
CA THR A 105 6.77 -1.90 -0.66
C THR A 105 7.26 -0.55 -0.17
N MET A 106 7.93 0.24 -1.01
CA MET A 106 8.36 1.59 -0.62
C MET A 106 7.18 2.55 -0.47
N ALA A 107 6.13 2.43 -1.29
CA ALA A 107 4.94 3.26 -1.18
C ALA A 107 4.16 2.98 0.10
N PHE A 108 3.88 1.72 0.42
CA PHE A 108 3.19 1.40 1.66
C PHE A 108 4.06 1.67 2.90
N LYS A 109 5.37 1.43 2.83
CA LYS A 109 6.31 1.85 3.89
C LYS A 109 6.18 3.34 4.20
N TYR A 110 6.15 4.18 3.17
CA TYR A 110 6.00 5.62 3.32
C TYR A 110 4.69 5.98 4.02
N GLN A 111 3.58 5.36 3.63
CA GLN A 111 2.28 5.59 4.24
C GLN A 111 2.25 5.17 5.73
N VAL A 112 2.82 4.01 6.09
CA VAL A 112 2.91 3.57 7.50
C VAL A 112 3.75 4.51 8.36
N LEU A 113 4.81 5.11 7.79
CA LEU A 113 5.62 6.11 8.47
C LEU A 113 4.83 7.41 8.70
N LEU A 114 3.98 7.80 7.75
CA LEU A 114 3.20 9.04 7.82
C LEU A 114 1.88 8.95 8.59
N CYS A 115 1.37 7.75 8.90
CA CYS A 115 0.14 7.63 9.68
C CYS A 115 0.24 8.42 11.01
N PRO A 116 -0.63 9.42 11.26
CA PRO A 116 -0.58 10.21 12.49
C PRO A 116 -0.86 9.34 13.72
N ARG A 117 -1.91 8.50 13.66
CA ARG A 117 -2.22 7.50 14.68
C ARG A 117 -1.97 6.09 14.13
N PRO A 118 -1.60 5.12 14.99
CA PRO A 118 -1.50 3.73 14.57
C PRO A 118 -2.81 3.16 13.98
N LYS A 119 -3.97 3.60 14.50
CA LYS A 119 -5.30 3.23 13.99
C LYS A 119 -5.56 3.75 12.56
N ASP A 120 -4.91 4.84 12.15
CA ASP A 120 -5.12 5.43 10.82
C ASP A 120 -4.61 4.53 9.67
N ILE A 121 -3.82 3.48 9.96
CA ILE A 121 -3.46 2.43 9.00
C ILE A 121 -4.72 1.74 8.43
N LEU A 122 -5.81 1.65 9.21
CA LEU A 122 -7.08 1.15 8.68
C LEU A 122 -7.68 2.11 7.66
N LEU A 123 -7.58 3.42 7.86
CA LEU A 123 -8.08 4.39 6.88
C LEU A 123 -7.29 4.30 5.58
N VAL A 124 -5.97 4.07 5.65
CA VAL A 124 -5.14 3.77 4.48
C VAL A 124 -5.69 2.54 3.74
N THR A 125 -5.92 1.46 4.49
CA THR A 125 -6.46 0.20 3.95
C THR A 125 -7.83 0.41 3.30
N PHE A 126 -8.71 1.21 3.93
CA PHE A 126 -10.03 1.52 3.41
C PHE A 126 -9.97 2.38 2.14
N ASN A 127 -9.05 3.35 2.05
CA ASN A 127 -8.80 4.07 0.80
C ASN A 127 -8.38 3.14 -0.34
N HIS A 128 -7.51 2.16 -0.08
CA HIS A 128 -7.17 1.16 -1.10
C HIS A 128 -8.40 0.33 -1.50
N LEU A 129 -9.21 -0.12 -0.54
CA LEU A 129 -10.41 -0.90 -0.82
C LEU A 129 -11.47 -0.10 -1.59
N ASP A 130 -11.67 1.17 -1.25
CA ASP A 130 -12.60 2.06 -1.96
C ASP A 130 -12.16 2.22 -3.42
N ALA A 131 -10.88 2.46 -3.66
CA ALA A 131 -10.37 2.57 -5.03
C ALA A 131 -10.38 1.23 -5.78
N ILE A 132 -10.20 0.10 -5.08
CA ILE A 132 -10.37 -1.23 -5.67
C ILE A 132 -11.82 -1.41 -6.14
N LYS A 133 -12.81 -1.03 -5.32
CA LYS A 133 -14.24 -1.06 -5.71
C LYS A 133 -14.48 -0.22 -6.97
N ASP A 134 -13.85 0.94 -7.08
CA ASP A 134 -13.95 1.78 -8.28
C ASP A 134 -13.41 1.08 -9.54
N PHE A 135 -12.36 0.24 -9.43
CA PHE A 135 -11.87 -0.54 -10.57
C PHE A 135 -12.86 -1.60 -11.07
N ILE A 136 -13.74 -2.10 -10.19
CA ILE A 136 -14.64 -3.22 -10.46
C ILE A 136 -16.11 -2.85 -10.35
N HIS A 137 -16.47 -1.56 -10.42
CA HIS A 137 -17.85 -1.08 -10.25
C HIS A 137 -18.86 -1.78 -11.19
N ASP A 138 -18.40 -2.19 -12.38
CA ASP A 138 -19.19 -2.90 -13.39
C ASP A 138 -19.35 -4.42 -13.09
N SER A 139 -18.77 -4.94 -12.00
CA SER A 139 -18.69 -6.38 -11.69
C SER A 139 -19.24 -6.72 -10.30
N PRO A 140 -20.59 -6.84 -10.15
CA PRO A 140 -21.26 -7.03 -8.85
C PRO A 140 -20.75 -8.22 -8.03
N GLY A 141 -20.41 -9.33 -8.69
CA GLY A 141 -19.90 -10.52 -8.00
C GLY A 141 -18.54 -10.30 -7.33
N ILE A 142 -17.64 -9.56 -7.98
CA ILE A 142 -16.33 -9.22 -7.42
C ILE A 142 -16.49 -8.13 -6.34
N LEU A 143 -17.36 -7.15 -6.58
CA LEU A 143 -17.68 -6.11 -5.59
C LEU A 143 -18.12 -6.72 -4.26
N ASN A 144 -19.00 -7.73 -4.31
CA ASN A 144 -19.46 -8.39 -3.10
C ASN A 144 -18.30 -9.08 -2.35
N GLN A 145 -17.31 -9.65 -3.03
CA GLN A 145 -16.13 -10.24 -2.38
C GLN A 145 -15.27 -9.20 -1.66
N VAL A 146 -15.10 -8.04 -2.27
CA VAL A 146 -14.38 -6.90 -1.66
C VAL A 146 -15.15 -6.35 -0.47
N ASP A 147 -16.48 -6.23 -0.58
CA ASP A 147 -17.35 -5.81 0.52
C ASP A 147 -17.31 -6.77 1.71
N GLU A 148 -17.32 -8.09 1.50
CA GLU A 148 -17.17 -9.03 2.62
C GLU A 148 -15.83 -8.90 3.31
N THR A 149 -14.75 -8.70 2.56
CA THR A 149 -13.42 -8.46 3.13
C THR A 149 -13.40 -7.16 3.94
N PHE A 150 -14.09 -6.12 3.45
CA PHE A 150 -14.26 -4.85 4.18
C PHE A 150 -14.99 -5.08 5.51
N ARG A 151 -16.11 -5.80 5.51
CA ARG A 151 -16.86 -6.13 6.74
C ARG A 151 -15.99 -6.91 7.72
N GLN A 152 -15.21 -7.87 7.22
CA GLN A 152 -14.28 -8.66 8.03
C GLN A 152 -13.19 -7.80 8.66
N LEU A 153 -12.69 -6.76 7.98
CA LEU A 153 -11.78 -5.77 8.57
C LEU A 153 -12.46 -4.98 9.69
N ILE A 154 -13.68 -4.48 9.47
CA ILE A 154 -14.40 -3.74 10.51
C ILE A 154 -14.58 -4.63 11.75
N GLU A 155 -15.06 -5.86 11.56
CA GLU A 155 -15.25 -6.81 12.66
C GLU A 155 -13.95 -7.13 13.40
N THR A 156 -12.86 -7.38 12.66
CA THR A 156 -11.57 -7.79 13.25
C THR A 156 -10.88 -6.65 14.00
N TYR A 157 -10.98 -5.41 13.49
CA TYR A 157 -10.13 -4.31 13.97
C TYR A 157 -10.88 -3.22 14.76
N SER A 158 -12.21 -3.15 14.71
CA SER A 158 -12.99 -2.08 15.39
C SER A 158 -12.80 -2.03 16.90
N CYS A 159 -12.68 -3.21 17.53
CA CYS A 159 -12.56 -3.35 18.98
C CYS A 159 -11.11 -3.28 19.50
N LEU A 160 -10.11 -3.08 18.62
CA LEU A 160 -8.72 -3.06 19.05
C LEU A 160 -8.39 -1.78 19.82
N SER A 161 -7.61 -1.97 20.87
CA SER A 161 -7.05 -0.87 21.65
C SER A 161 -5.96 -0.11 20.87
N ALA A 162 -5.65 1.11 21.31
CA ALA A 162 -4.53 1.88 20.76
C ALA A 162 -3.19 1.13 20.88
N GLY A 163 -2.99 0.35 21.96
CA GLY A 163 -1.80 -0.48 22.16
C GLY A 163 -1.69 -1.61 21.12
N GLU A 164 -2.79 -2.27 20.80
CA GLU A 164 -2.80 -3.31 19.75
C GLU A 164 -2.52 -2.73 18.36
N PHE A 165 -3.09 -1.56 18.04
CA PHE A 165 -2.73 -0.86 16.81
C PHE A 165 -1.27 -0.42 16.78
N GLN A 166 -0.70 0.00 17.91
CA GLN A 166 0.71 0.31 17.99
C GLN A 166 1.58 -0.93 17.75
N LEU A 167 1.20 -2.10 18.28
CA LEU A 167 1.89 -3.37 18.00
C LEU A 167 1.80 -3.76 16.52
N ILE A 168 0.64 -3.54 15.87
CA ILE A 168 0.47 -3.71 14.43
C ILE A 168 1.43 -2.80 13.67
N ARG A 169 1.43 -1.49 13.96
CA ARG A 169 2.31 -0.51 13.31
C ARG A 169 3.78 -0.89 13.49
N GLN A 170 4.19 -1.24 14.70
CA GLN A 170 5.55 -1.70 14.98
C GLN A 170 5.92 -2.92 14.14
N THR A 171 5.00 -3.90 14.04
CA THR A 171 5.21 -5.13 13.26
C THR A 171 5.40 -4.84 11.77
N LEU A 172 4.61 -3.91 11.21
CA LEU A 172 4.77 -3.44 9.83
C LEU A 172 6.08 -2.67 9.63
N LEU A 173 6.44 -1.79 10.56
CA LEU A 173 7.71 -1.03 10.48
C LEU A 173 8.93 -1.95 10.53
N ILE A 174 8.90 -3.00 11.35
CA ILE A 174 9.95 -4.03 11.39
C ILE A 174 10.02 -4.77 10.06
N PHE A 175 8.87 -5.11 9.45
CA PHE A 175 8.87 -5.72 8.11
C PHE A 175 9.57 -4.83 7.08
N PHE A 176 9.33 -3.52 7.11
CA PHE A 176 9.93 -2.54 6.21
C PHE A 176 11.34 -2.06 6.61
N GLN A 177 11.89 -2.60 7.70
CA GLN A 177 13.21 -2.26 8.17
C GLN A 177 14.25 -2.56 7.09
N ASP A 178 15.23 -1.66 6.99
CA ASP A 178 16.38 -1.73 6.09
C ASP A 178 16.06 -1.72 4.58
N MET A 179 14.80 -1.48 4.21
CA MET A 179 14.39 -1.27 2.82
C MET A 179 14.63 0.18 2.39
N HIS A 180 15.68 0.41 1.60
CA HIS A 180 16.13 1.74 1.18
C HIS A 180 16.20 1.83 -0.36
N ILE A 181 15.14 1.40 -1.03
CA ILE A 181 15.08 1.42 -2.49
C ILE A 181 14.71 2.83 -2.96
N ARG A 182 15.45 3.34 -3.95
CA ARG A 182 15.19 4.65 -4.55
C ARG A 182 13.97 4.56 -5.46
N VAL A 183 13.04 5.49 -5.29
CA VAL A 183 11.82 5.59 -6.08
C VAL A 183 11.73 6.98 -6.70
N SER A 184 11.65 7.05 -8.03
CA SER A 184 11.74 8.30 -8.80
C SER A 184 10.71 9.33 -8.36
N ILE A 185 9.43 8.95 -8.20
CA ILE A 185 8.38 9.87 -7.74
C ILE A 185 8.67 10.45 -6.34
N PHE A 186 9.19 9.65 -5.40
CA PHE A 186 9.54 10.16 -4.07
C PHE A 186 10.78 11.06 -4.06
N LEU A 187 11.73 10.81 -4.96
CA LEU A 187 12.89 11.69 -5.16
C LEU A 187 12.46 13.03 -5.78
N LYS A 188 11.58 12.99 -6.81
CA LYS A 188 11.01 14.18 -7.47
C LYS A 188 10.21 15.03 -6.47
N ASP A 189 9.41 14.39 -5.62
CA ASP A 189 8.63 15.04 -4.56
C ASP A 189 9.47 15.50 -3.37
N LYS A 190 10.77 15.17 -3.33
CA LYS A 190 11.71 15.50 -2.22
C LYS A 190 11.34 14.90 -0.87
N VAL A 191 10.50 13.86 -0.88
CA VAL A 191 10.13 13.11 0.32
C VAL A 191 11.08 11.95 0.58
N GLN A 192 12.00 11.67 -0.34
CA GLN A 192 13.06 10.68 -0.20
C GLN A 192 14.42 11.27 -0.59
N ASN A 193 15.46 10.86 0.14
CA ASN A 193 16.85 11.19 -0.16
C ASN A 193 17.45 10.25 -1.20
N SER A 194 18.56 10.64 -1.82
CA SER A 194 19.29 9.80 -2.80
C SER A 194 19.77 8.45 -2.23
N ASN A 195 19.86 8.31 -0.91
CA ASN A 195 20.19 7.06 -0.22
C ASN A 195 18.97 6.16 0.07
N GLY A 196 17.78 6.51 -0.45
CA GLY A 196 16.55 5.73 -0.30
C GLY A 196 15.82 5.92 1.03
N ARG A 197 16.33 6.76 1.95
CA ARG A 197 15.64 7.08 3.21
C ARG A 197 14.60 8.16 3.01
N PHE A 198 13.46 8.02 3.69
CA PHE A 198 12.42 9.03 3.68
C PHE A 198 12.75 10.23 4.57
N VAL A 199 12.32 11.41 4.14
CA VAL A 199 12.28 12.65 4.91
C VAL A 199 10.87 12.79 5.44
N LEU A 200 10.71 12.78 6.76
CA LEU A 200 9.40 12.90 7.40
C LEU A 200 9.05 14.38 7.61
N PRO A 201 7.79 14.78 7.37
CA PRO A 201 7.36 16.15 7.62
C PRO A 201 7.38 16.45 9.13
N ILE A 202 7.81 17.67 9.45
CA ILE A 202 7.79 18.23 10.81
C ILE A 202 6.64 19.23 11.00
N SER A 203 5.62 19.18 10.15
CA SER A 203 4.46 20.07 10.16
C SER A 203 3.24 19.35 9.59
N GLY A 204 2.07 19.98 9.67
CA GLY A 204 0.82 19.44 9.16
C GLY A 204 -0.21 19.17 10.25
N PRO A 205 -1.30 18.46 9.92
CA PRO A 205 -2.35 18.20 10.89
C PRO A 205 -1.84 17.29 12.00
N VAL A 206 -2.14 17.66 13.25
CA VAL A 206 -1.94 16.76 14.38
C VAL A 206 -2.96 15.61 14.31
N PRO A 207 -2.69 14.47 14.97
CA PRO A 207 -3.67 13.41 15.12
C PRO A 207 -5.05 13.89 15.60
N TRP A 208 -6.13 13.31 15.08
CA TRP A 208 -7.48 13.62 15.58
C TRP A 208 -7.59 13.31 17.08
N GLY A 209 -8.20 14.23 17.82
CA GLY A 209 -8.34 14.17 19.28
C GLY A 209 -7.10 14.63 20.06
N THR A 210 -6.12 15.25 19.40
CA THR A 210 -4.93 15.81 20.08
C THR A 210 -4.89 17.34 19.98
N GLU A 211 -4.26 17.97 20.97
CA GLU A 211 -4.00 19.41 20.98
C GLU A 211 -2.79 19.74 20.09
N VAL A 212 -2.80 20.93 19.48
CA VAL A 212 -1.65 21.44 18.73
C VAL A 212 -0.48 21.67 19.69
N PRO A 213 0.74 21.19 19.39
CA PRO A 213 1.90 21.37 20.26
C PRO A 213 2.26 22.85 20.41
N GLY A 214 2.79 23.21 21.57
CA GLY A 214 3.27 24.57 21.87
C GLY A 214 2.72 25.11 23.19
N LEU A 215 1.54 24.67 23.64
CA LEU A 215 0.97 25.12 24.90
C LEU A 215 1.53 24.32 26.09
N ILE A 216 2.13 25.01 27.06
CA ILE A 216 2.61 24.44 28.33
C ILE A 216 1.70 24.91 29.47
N ARG A 217 1.04 23.96 30.15
CA ARG A 217 0.21 24.20 31.33
C ARG A 217 0.91 23.70 32.58
N THR A 218 1.03 24.54 33.60
CA THR A 218 1.55 24.15 34.92
C THR A 218 0.41 24.05 35.91
N PHE A 219 0.31 22.92 36.60
CA PHE A 219 -0.73 22.66 37.60
C PHE A 219 -0.14 22.68 39.01
N ASN A 220 -0.90 23.17 39.98
CA ASN A 220 -0.54 23.08 41.39
C ASN A 220 -0.84 21.68 41.97
N ARG A 221 -0.57 21.48 43.26
CA ARG A 221 -0.84 20.19 43.95
C ARG A 221 -2.32 19.82 44.03
N ASN A 222 -3.22 20.80 43.86
CA ASN A 222 -4.66 20.60 43.88
C ASN A 222 -5.22 20.27 42.48
N GLY A 223 -4.38 20.33 41.43
CA GLY A 223 -4.79 20.12 40.05
C GLY A 223 -5.31 21.38 39.34
N ASP A 224 -5.19 22.56 39.96
CA ASP A 224 -5.59 23.82 39.31
C ASP A 224 -4.47 24.31 38.38
N GLU A 225 -4.83 24.78 37.18
CA GLU A 225 -3.89 25.44 36.26
C GLU A 225 -3.46 26.79 36.86
N VAL A 226 -2.16 26.94 37.14
CA VAL A 226 -1.58 28.15 37.75
C VAL A 226 -0.70 28.95 36.81
N LYS A 227 -0.28 28.37 35.69
CA LYS A 227 0.54 29.05 34.69
C LYS A 227 0.32 28.46 33.30
N ARG A 228 0.26 29.36 32.33
CA ARG A 228 0.22 29.05 30.91
C ARG A 228 1.38 29.74 30.20
N THR A 229 2.15 29.00 29.42
CA THR A 229 3.24 29.52 28.59
C THR A 229 3.22 28.85 27.23
N GLU A 230 3.81 29.51 26.24
CA GLU A 230 3.90 28.99 24.88
C GLU A 230 5.35 28.67 24.51
N PHE A 231 5.54 27.58 23.79
CA PHE A 231 6.78 27.16 23.16
C PHE A 231 6.60 27.26 21.65
N ILE A 232 7.49 28.02 21.00
CA ILE A 232 7.46 28.19 19.55
C ILE A 232 7.96 26.90 18.91
N THR A 233 7.10 26.25 18.13
CA THR A 233 7.47 25.08 17.34
C THR A 233 7.98 25.51 15.98
N ASP A 234 9.02 24.88 15.46
CA ASP A 234 9.52 25.12 14.08
C ASP A 234 8.53 24.63 13.00
N GLY A 235 7.52 23.84 13.39
CA GLY A 235 6.49 23.28 12.51
C GLY A 235 5.18 24.04 12.57
N ASN A 236 4.53 24.19 11.41
CA ASN A 236 3.15 24.69 11.29
C ASN A 236 2.17 23.53 11.53
N TYR A 237 1.76 23.34 12.78
CA TYR A 237 0.79 22.32 13.16
C TYR A 237 -0.64 22.87 13.17
N VAL A 238 -1.58 22.08 12.66
CA VAL A 238 -3.00 22.47 12.59
C VAL A 238 -3.90 21.38 13.18
N THR A 239 -5.04 21.78 13.72
CA THR A 239 -6.05 20.82 14.19
C THR A 239 -6.76 20.19 12.99
N PRO A 240 -6.93 18.86 12.95
CA PRO A 240 -7.73 18.20 11.92
C PRO A 240 -9.20 18.64 12.01
N GLN A 241 -9.84 18.88 10.87
CA GLN A 241 -11.23 19.38 10.84
C GLN A 241 -12.25 18.35 11.33
N ARG A 242 -12.04 17.06 11.01
CA ARG A 242 -12.91 15.94 11.39
C ARG A 242 -12.14 14.62 11.43
N GLU A 243 -12.73 13.62 12.08
CA GLU A 243 -12.25 12.24 12.01
C GLU A 243 -12.63 11.57 10.69
N GLY A 244 -11.76 10.70 10.18
CA GLY A 244 -12.06 9.84 9.03
C GLY A 244 -13.06 8.74 9.36
N SER A 245 -13.93 8.40 8.41
CA SER A 245 -14.92 7.33 8.59
C SER A 245 -14.27 5.95 8.52
N PHE A 246 -14.63 5.10 9.50
CA PHE A 246 -14.26 3.68 9.56
C PHE A 246 -15.41 2.75 9.14
N ASP A 247 -16.52 3.32 8.68
CA ASP A 247 -17.68 2.56 8.20
C ASP A 247 -17.43 2.02 6.79
N LEU A 248 -18.32 1.15 6.30
CA LEU A 248 -18.22 0.61 4.95
C LEU A 248 -18.17 1.71 3.87
N TYR A 249 -18.86 2.82 4.11
CA TYR A 249 -18.90 4.00 3.24
C TYR A 249 -18.70 5.27 4.07
N GLY A 250 -17.96 6.23 3.53
CA GLY A 250 -17.77 7.53 4.15
C GLY A 250 -16.47 8.20 3.71
N ASP A 251 -16.31 9.49 4.01
CA ASP A 251 -15.05 10.18 3.72
C ASP A 251 -13.97 9.71 4.70
N ARG A 252 -12.86 9.19 4.16
CA ARG A 252 -11.70 8.77 4.94
C ARG A 252 -10.91 9.97 5.48
N VAL A 253 -11.03 11.15 4.87
CA VAL A 253 -10.37 12.43 5.20
C VAL A 253 -8.84 12.39 5.03
N LEU A 254 -8.23 11.24 5.28
CA LEU A 254 -6.84 10.94 5.13
C LEU A 254 -6.51 10.73 3.64
N LYS A 255 -5.51 11.46 3.14
CA LYS A 255 -5.00 11.29 1.76
C LYS A 255 -4.12 10.04 1.57
N LEU A 256 -3.57 9.47 2.65
CA LEU A 256 -2.74 8.26 2.60
C LEU A 256 -3.58 7.06 2.12
N GLY A 257 -2.99 6.21 1.27
CA GLY A 257 -3.68 5.07 0.67
C GLY A 257 -4.48 5.40 -0.60
N THR A 258 -4.48 6.68 -1.03
CA THR A 258 -5.03 7.07 -2.34
C THR A 258 -3.99 6.92 -3.44
N ASN A 259 -4.43 6.89 -4.70
CA ASN A 259 -3.55 6.66 -5.85
C ASN A 259 -2.55 7.81 -6.06
N MET A 260 -1.34 7.58 -5.59
CA MET A 260 -0.24 8.54 -5.66
C MET A 260 0.36 8.68 -7.08
N TYR A 261 0.02 7.80 -8.02
CA TYR A 261 0.56 7.79 -9.38
C TYR A 261 -0.35 8.49 -10.40
N SER A 262 -1.46 9.05 -9.97
CA SER A 262 -2.37 9.83 -10.80
C SER A 262 -1.67 11.07 -11.38
N VAL A 263 -1.88 11.35 -12.68
CA VAL A 263 -1.20 12.44 -13.43
C VAL A 263 -1.55 13.86 -12.91
N SER A 264 -2.64 13.99 -12.13
CA SER A 264 -3.09 15.26 -11.56
C SER A 264 -2.66 15.41 -10.09
N ARG A 265 -1.48 15.97 -9.83
CA ARG A 265 -1.10 16.43 -8.49
C ARG A 265 -0.91 17.95 -8.46
N PRO A 266 -1.57 18.67 -7.54
CA PRO A 266 -1.08 19.95 -7.05
C PRO A 266 0.10 19.67 -6.10
N VAL A 267 1.30 20.14 -6.46
CA VAL A 267 2.51 19.97 -5.64
C VAL A 267 2.51 21.01 -4.51
N GLU A 268 2.19 20.61 -3.28
CA GLU A 268 2.42 21.44 -2.10
C GLU A 268 3.92 21.47 -1.81
N THR A 269 4.55 22.54 -2.30
CA THR A 269 6.00 22.72 -2.30
C THR A 269 6.42 23.53 -1.08
N HIS A 270 7.03 22.90 -0.08
CA HIS A 270 7.83 23.61 0.91
C HIS A 270 9.24 23.03 0.94
N MET A 271 10.18 23.84 0.45
CA MET A 271 11.57 23.53 0.16
C MET A 271 12.49 23.79 1.36
N SER A 272 13.61 23.06 1.45
CA SER A 272 14.96 23.64 1.63
C SER A 272 16.05 22.60 1.34
N ALA A 273 17.16 23.05 0.74
CA ALA A 273 18.13 22.26 -0.03
C ALA A 273 19.45 21.93 0.71
N SER A 274 20.27 21.05 0.07
CA SER A 274 21.70 20.71 0.28
C SER A 274 21.99 19.57 1.28
N SER A 275 22.98 18.66 1.15
CA SER A 275 24.08 18.43 0.20
C SER A 275 24.58 16.95 0.29
N LYS A 276 25.33 16.53 -0.73
CA LYS A 276 25.84 15.18 -1.10
C LYS A 276 26.59 14.38 -0.01
N ASN A 277 26.50 13.04 -0.03
CA ASN A 277 27.65 12.10 -0.16
C ASN A 277 27.28 10.59 -0.09
N LEU A 278 28.27 9.77 -0.48
CA LEU A 278 28.27 8.44 -1.10
C LEU A 278 27.87 7.21 -0.25
N ALA A 279 27.60 6.14 -0.99
CA ALA A 279 27.08 4.82 -0.63
C ALA A 279 28.07 3.84 0.03
N SER A 280 27.52 2.81 0.69
CA SER A 280 28.12 1.47 0.78
C SER A 280 27.07 0.40 1.06
N HIS A 281 27.04 -0.65 0.22
CA HIS A 281 26.22 -1.86 0.33
C HIS A 281 26.63 -2.74 1.52
N ALA A 282 25.66 -3.32 2.22
CA ALA A 282 25.85 -4.52 3.03
C ALA A 282 24.69 -5.49 2.78
N LYS A 283 25.04 -6.72 2.40
CA LYS A 283 24.13 -7.88 2.27
C LYS A 283 24.09 -8.57 3.62
N ASP A 284 22.90 -8.83 4.17
CA ASP A 284 22.75 -9.79 5.27
C ASP A 284 21.74 -10.88 4.92
N ASN A 285 22.24 -12.11 5.06
CA ASN A 285 21.52 -13.38 4.93
C ASN A 285 20.85 -13.71 6.25
N ILE A 286 19.52 -13.87 6.26
CA ILE A 286 18.80 -14.50 7.37
C ILE A 286 18.04 -15.70 6.80
N ALA A 287 18.40 -16.89 7.29
CA ALA A 287 17.80 -18.15 6.88
C ALA A 287 16.32 -18.22 7.29
N PRO A 288 15.40 -18.66 6.41
CA PRO A 288 13.96 -18.66 6.69
C PRO A 288 13.51 -19.83 7.58
N ASN A 289 12.58 -19.53 8.49
CA ASN A 289 11.90 -20.47 9.38
C ASN A 289 11.14 -21.57 8.58
N PRO A 290 11.36 -22.87 8.85
CA PRO A 290 10.74 -23.97 8.12
C PRO A 290 9.21 -24.08 8.29
N LEU A 291 8.63 -23.63 9.41
CA LEU A 291 7.17 -23.65 9.64
C LEU A 291 6.42 -22.69 8.71
N ALA A 292 7.00 -21.51 8.48
CA ALA A 292 6.46 -20.56 7.51
C ALA A 292 6.38 -21.16 6.11
N LYS A 293 7.31 -22.04 5.72
CA LYS A 293 7.33 -22.66 4.39
C LYS A 293 6.11 -23.56 4.13
N GLU A 294 5.61 -24.26 5.14
CA GLU A 294 4.45 -25.15 5.00
C GLU A 294 3.13 -24.37 4.93
N GLU A 295 2.97 -23.35 5.77
CA GLU A 295 1.84 -22.41 5.71
C GLU A 295 1.81 -21.71 4.34
N LEU A 296 2.96 -21.32 3.83
CA LEU A 296 3.10 -20.73 2.50
C LEU A 296 2.75 -21.70 1.39
N ASN A 297 3.17 -22.96 1.47
CA ASN A 297 2.78 -23.96 0.49
C ASN A 297 1.26 -24.19 0.51
N PHE A 298 0.63 -24.11 1.68
CA PHE A 298 -0.81 -24.20 1.82
C PHE A 298 -1.52 -23.01 1.17
N LEU A 299 -1.10 -21.78 1.44
CA LEU A 299 -1.67 -20.56 0.83
C LEU A 299 -1.38 -20.47 -0.66
N ALA A 300 -0.17 -20.85 -1.08
CA ALA A 300 0.23 -20.99 -2.46
C ALA A 300 -0.62 -22.05 -3.19
N ARG A 301 -1.01 -23.13 -2.49
CA ARG A 301 -1.93 -24.16 -2.99
C ARG A 301 -3.38 -23.70 -2.95
N LEU A 302 -3.78 -22.80 -2.05
CA LEU A 302 -5.08 -22.16 -2.11
C LEU A 302 -5.16 -21.19 -3.30
N LEU A 303 -4.08 -20.45 -3.58
CA LEU A 303 -3.97 -19.60 -4.78
C LEU A 303 -3.87 -20.42 -6.08
N GLY A 304 -3.19 -21.56 -6.06
CA GLY A 304 -2.96 -22.42 -7.23
C GLY A 304 -3.95 -23.59 -7.42
N GLY A 305 -4.76 -23.88 -6.40
CA GLY A 305 -5.85 -24.87 -6.43
C GLY A 305 -7.19 -24.26 -6.80
N LEU A 306 -7.22 -22.93 -6.98
CA LEU A 306 -8.23 -22.27 -7.78
C LEU A 306 -7.90 -22.62 -9.23
N GLU A 307 -8.80 -23.30 -9.92
CA GLU A 307 -8.68 -23.48 -11.36
C GLU A 307 -8.57 -22.09 -11.99
N ILE A 308 -7.34 -21.69 -12.34
CA ILE A 308 -7.10 -20.64 -13.33
C ILE A 308 -7.94 -21.11 -14.51
N LYS A 309 -9.01 -20.38 -14.86
CA LYS A 309 -9.80 -20.66 -16.05
C LYS A 309 -8.80 -20.83 -17.18
N LYS A 310 -8.53 -22.08 -17.58
CA LYS A 310 -7.74 -22.33 -18.78
C LYS A 310 -8.52 -21.64 -19.89
N PRO A 311 -7.95 -20.64 -20.58
CA PRO A 311 -8.60 -20.17 -21.78
C PRO A 311 -8.74 -21.40 -22.68
N GLY A 312 -9.95 -21.64 -23.18
CA GLY A 312 -10.16 -22.61 -24.25
C GLY A 312 -9.08 -22.36 -25.31
N GLY A 313 -8.44 -23.44 -25.77
CA GLY A 313 -7.14 -23.38 -26.43
C GLY A 313 -6.96 -22.25 -27.44
N SER A 314 -5.79 -21.61 -27.35
CA SER A 314 -5.19 -20.58 -28.24
C SER A 314 -5.04 -19.13 -27.73
N GLU A 315 -5.19 -18.81 -26.44
CA GLU A 315 -4.72 -17.51 -25.93
C GLU A 315 -3.25 -17.61 -25.51
N THR A 316 -2.33 -17.23 -26.39
CA THR A 316 -0.92 -16.97 -26.06
C THR A 316 -0.85 -15.78 -25.09
N GLY A 317 -0.41 -15.99 -23.85
CA GLY A 317 -0.30 -14.91 -22.86
C GLY A 317 0.52 -13.72 -23.38
N PHE A 318 0.06 -12.51 -23.11
CA PHE A 318 0.67 -11.28 -23.62
C PHE A 318 1.85 -10.87 -22.72
N ARG A 319 3.04 -10.74 -23.30
CA ARG A 319 4.25 -10.33 -22.57
C ARG A 319 4.33 -8.81 -22.50
N LEU A 320 4.46 -8.28 -21.29
CA LEU A 320 4.47 -6.85 -21.04
C LEU A 320 5.72 -6.42 -20.28
N ASN A 321 6.33 -5.33 -20.73
CA ASN A 321 7.34 -4.59 -19.98
C ASN A 321 6.66 -3.34 -19.40
N LEU A 322 6.54 -3.27 -18.07
CA LEU A 322 5.86 -2.15 -17.40
C LEU A 322 6.74 -0.92 -17.25
N PHE A 323 8.06 -1.10 -17.28
CA PHE A 323 9.04 -0.06 -17.03
C PHE A 323 10.03 -0.02 -18.19
N THR A 324 10.28 1.17 -18.72
CA THR A 324 11.41 1.41 -19.61
C THR A 324 12.70 1.45 -18.78
N THR A 325 13.84 1.20 -19.41
CA THR A 325 15.14 1.24 -18.73
C THR A 325 15.35 2.58 -18.02
N ASP A 326 15.98 2.57 -16.83
CA ASP A 326 16.09 3.74 -15.93
C ASP A 326 16.63 5.03 -16.61
N GLU A 327 17.30 4.92 -17.77
CA GLU A 327 17.75 6.05 -18.60
C GLU A 327 16.61 6.89 -19.21
N GLU A 328 15.43 6.33 -19.48
CA GLU A 328 14.31 7.08 -20.08
C GLU A 328 13.44 7.80 -19.03
N GLU A 329 13.42 7.34 -17.77
CA GLU A 329 12.70 8.02 -16.67
C GLU A 329 13.46 9.26 -16.13
N GLU A 330 14.73 9.44 -16.50
CA GLU A 330 15.55 10.61 -16.13
C GLU A 330 15.29 11.84 -17.04
N TYR A 331 14.70 11.63 -18.23
CA TYR A 331 14.42 12.66 -19.24
C TYR A 331 12.94 13.02 -19.42
N ALA A 332 12.04 12.51 -18.56
CA ALA A 332 10.62 12.83 -18.53
C ALA A 332 10.18 13.43 -17.19
#